data_AF-A0A955B8E3-F1
#
_entry.id   AF-A0A955B8E3-F1
#
_cell.length_a   1.000
_cell.length_b   1.000
_cell.length_c   1.000
_cell.angle_alpha   90.00
_cell.angle_beta   90.00
_cell.angle_gamma   90.00
#
_symmetry.space_group_name_H-M   'P 1'
#
loop_
_entity.id
_entity.type
_entity.pdbx_description
1 polymer ?
#
loop_
_entity_poly.entity_id
_entity_poly.type
_entity_poly.pdbx_seq_one_letter_code
_entity_poly.pdbx_strand_id
1 'polypeptide(L)'
;MNYTTEYDKRTSDQRLDSLVVEHLEYVRHILGRLTYNLPANIDIENLESAGILGLVEAAKHFDESRGVPFKGFAYSRIRGAILDELRRNCPLSQQMLRQIAVVRTAAE
;
A
#
# COMPACT_ATOMS: atom_id res chain seq x y z
N MET A 1 -19.11 32.27 -14.45
CA MET A 1 -19.34 32.37 -13.00
C MET A 1 -19.21 30.95 -12.45
N ASN A 2 -17.96 30.48 -12.22
CA ASN A 2 -17.63 29.06 -11.98
C ASN A 2 -17.33 28.75 -10.49
N TYR A 3 -17.87 29.52 -9.56
CA TYR A 3 -17.49 29.45 -8.15
C TYR A 3 -17.82 28.12 -7.46
N THR A 4 -18.79 27.35 -7.97
CA THR A 4 -19.22 26.07 -7.37
C THR A 4 -18.26 24.92 -7.63
N THR A 5 -17.54 24.88 -8.76
CA THR A 5 -16.65 23.75 -9.08
C THR A 5 -15.31 23.79 -8.32
N GLU A 6 -14.82 24.99 -7.98
CA GLU A 6 -13.54 25.14 -7.28
C GLU A 6 -13.65 24.88 -5.77
N TYR A 7 -14.82 25.16 -5.18
CA TYR A 7 -15.08 24.93 -3.76
C TYR A 7 -15.21 23.43 -3.43
N ASP A 8 -15.87 22.69 -4.31
CA ASP A 8 -16.07 21.24 -4.19
C ASP A 8 -14.72 20.49 -4.28
N LYS A 9 -13.84 20.91 -5.20
CA LYS A 9 -12.48 20.35 -5.36
C LYS A 9 -11.59 20.55 -4.13
N ARG A 10 -11.59 21.75 -3.53
CA ARG A 10 -10.79 22.00 -2.31
C ARG A 10 -11.25 21.16 -1.13
N THR A 11 -12.56 21.00 -0.97
CA THR A 11 -13.14 20.21 0.13
C THR A 11 -12.87 18.72 -0.09
N SER A 12 -12.96 18.23 -1.33
CA SER A 12 -12.60 16.86 -1.66
C SER A 12 -11.12 16.57 -1.42
N ASP A 13 -10.22 17.48 -1.81
CA ASP A 13 -8.78 17.30 -1.58
C ASP A 13 -8.42 17.30 -0.08
N GLN A 14 -9.04 18.17 0.72
CA GLN A 14 -8.84 18.17 2.18
C GLN A 14 -9.33 16.89 2.86
N ARG A 15 -10.45 16.33 2.40
CA ARG A 15 -10.96 15.04 2.90
C ARG A 15 -10.04 13.89 2.52
N LEU A 16 -9.52 13.89 1.29
CA LEU A 16 -8.55 12.90 0.82
C LEU A 16 -7.27 12.93 1.65
N ASP A 17 -6.68 14.12 1.83
CA ASP A 17 -5.47 14.30 2.63
C ASP A 17 -5.67 13.82 4.06
N SER A 18 -6.81 14.14 4.67
CA SER A 18 -7.14 13.69 6.03
C SER A 18 -7.23 12.17 6.13
N LEU A 19 -7.93 11.51 5.19
CA LEU A 19 -8.06 10.05 5.13
C LEU A 19 -6.70 9.37 4.95
N VAL A 20 -5.83 9.93 4.10
CA VAL A 20 -4.49 9.40 3.84
C VAL A 20 -3.64 9.52 5.10
N VAL A 21 -3.56 10.70 5.72
CA VAL A 21 -2.74 10.95 6.91
C VAL A 21 -3.14 10.06 8.08
N GLU A 22 -4.45 9.90 8.33
CA GLU A 22 -4.97 9.05 9.41
C GLU A 22 -4.61 7.57 9.22
N HIS A 23 -4.38 7.14 7.97
CA HIS A 23 -4.17 5.73 7.62
C HIS A 23 -2.74 5.40 7.20
N LEU A 24 -1.77 6.30 7.36
CA LEU A 24 -0.36 6.04 7.05
C LEU A 24 0.21 4.87 7.87
N GLU A 25 -0.08 4.82 9.17
CA GLU A 25 0.36 3.71 10.02
C GLU A 25 -0.24 2.36 9.61
N TYR A 26 -1.42 2.37 8.99
CA TYR A 26 -2.06 1.15 8.50
C TYR A 26 -1.27 0.54 7.32
N VAL A 27 -0.67 1.37 6.47
CA VAL A 27 0.21 0.91 5.39
C VAL A 27 1.43 0.19 5.97
N ARG A 28 2.08 0.78 6.98
CA ARG A 28 3.23 0.16 7.67
C ARG A 28 2.89 -1.18 8.29
N HIS A 29 1.71 -1.30 8.90
CA HIS A 29 1.24 -2.55 9.48
C HIS A 29 1.03 -3.64 8.43
N ILE A 30 0.46 -3.30 7.27
CA ILE A 30 0.31 -4.23 6.15
C ILE A 30 1.69 -4.63 5.61
N LEU A 31 2.58 -3.66 5.43
CA LEU A 31 3.92 -3.88 4.92
C LEU A 31 4.70 -4.85 5.81
N GLY A 32 4.74 -4.64 7.13
CA GLY A 32 5.44 -5.53 8.05
C GLY A 32 4.97 -6.99 8.00
N ARG A 33 3.67 -7.22 7.74
CA ARG A 33 3.14 -8.58 7.54
C ARG A 33 3.57 -9.21 6.22
N LEU A 34 3.74 -8.41 5.17
CA LEU A 34 4.15 -8.87 3.84
C LEU A 34 5.66 -9.07 3.75
N THR A 35 6.44 -8.26 4.46
CA THR A 35 7.91 -8.26 4.37
C THR A 35 8.61 -9.19 5.34
N TYR A 36 7.90 -9.77 6.32
CA TYR A 36 8.49 -10.64 7.34
C TYR A 36 9.34 -11.81 6.80
N ASN A 37 9.02 -12.34 5.61
CA ASN A 37 9.74 -13.47 5.00
C ASN A 37 10.62 -13.07 3.80
N LEU A 38 10.84 -11.78 3.58
CA LEU A 38 11.60 -11.29 2.45
C LEU A 38 13.11 -11.28 2.73
N PRO A 39 13.96 -11.59 1.74
CA PRO A 39 15.40 -11.43 1.88
C PRO A 39 15.79 -9.96 2.14
N ALA A 40 16.89 -9.76 2.86
CA ALA A 40 17.38 -8.44 3.27
C ALA A 40 17.74 -7.47 2.12
N ASN A 41 17.77 -7.94 0.88
CA ASN A 41 18.13 -7.14 -0.30
C ASN A 41 16.94 -6.38 -0.90
N ILE A 42 15.80 -6.32 -0.20
CA ILE A 42 14.59 -5.65 -0.68
C ILE A 42 14.47 -4.27 -0.03
N ASP A 43 14.24 -3.27 -0.87
CA ASP A 43 14.03 -1.90 -0.44
C ASP A 43 12.64 -1.71 0.17
N ILE A 44 12.59 -1.67 1.50
CA ILE A 44 11.35 -1.52 2.27
C ILE A 44 10.75 -0.13 2.08
N GLU A 45 11.57 0.92 1.91
CA GLU A 45 11.08 2.30 1.75
C GLU A 45 10.35 2.46 0.42
N ASN A 46 10.84 1.81 -0.64
CA ASN A 46 10.18 1.79 -1.93
C ASN A 46 8.83 1.03 -1.86
N LEU A 47 8.75 -0.06 -1.11
CA LEU A 47 7.49 -0.77 -0.87
C LEU A 47 6.50 0.04 -0.03
N GLU A 48 6.98 0.76 0.98
CA GLU A 48 6.15 1.69 1.77
C GLU A 48 5.55 2.77 0.86
N SER A 49 6.38 3.38 0.01
CA SER A 49 5.96 4.39 -0.96
C SER A 49 4.90 3.86 -1.92
N ALA A 50 5.07 2.63 -2.44
CA ALA A 50 4.07 1.98 -3.27
C ALA A 50 2.75 1.73 -2.50
N GLY A 51 2.84 1.29 -1.24
CA GLY A 51 1.67 1.12 -0.37
C GLY A 51 0.92 2.43 -0.12
N ILE A 52 1.63 3.53 0.09
CA ILE A 52 1.06 4.87 0.23
C ILE A 52 0.34 5.31 -1.05
N LEU A 53 0.93 5.03 -2.22
CA LEU A 53 0.27 5.32 -3.50
C LEU A 53 -1.07 4.55 -3.62
N GLY A 54 -1.09 3.27 -3.25
CA GLY A 54 -2.32 2.47 -3.20
C GLY A 54 -3.35 2.99 -2.19
N LEU A 55 -2.91 3.57 -1.07
CA LEU A 55 -3.78 4.23 -0.09
C LEU A 55 -4.42 5.51 -0.68
N VAL A 56 -3.64 6.32 -1.40
CA VAL A 56 -4.14 7.53 -2.07
C VAL A 56 -5.19 7.17 -3.13
N GLU A 57 -4.95 6.12 -3.91
CA GLU A 57 -5.95 5.64 -4.87
C GLU A 57 -7.21 5.11 -4.17
N ALA A 58 -7.05 4.41 -3.04
CA ALA A 58 -8.19 3.98 -2.25
C ALA A 58 -8.99 5.16 -1.71
N ALA A 59 -8.34 6.21 -1.19
CA ALA A 59 -9.00 7.42 -0.72
C ALA A 59 -9.80 8.09 -1.84
N LYS A 60 -9.22 8.21 -3.04
CA LYS A 60 -9.86 8.84 -4.21
C LYS A 60 -11.14 8.14 -4.66
N HIS A 61 -11.20 6.82 -4.52
CA HIS A 61 -12.34 6.01 -4.96
C HIS A 61 -13.23 5.54 -3.81
N PHE A 62 -12.96 5.98 -2.59
CA PHE A 62 -13.74 5.59 -1.43
C PHE A 62 -15.08 6.32 -1.42
N ASP A 63 -16.13 5.55 -1.15
CA ASP A 63 -17.51 6.02 -1.10
C ASP A 63 -18.14 5.52 0.20
N GLU A 64 -18.30 6.43 1.16
CA GLU A 64 -18.88 6.15 2.47
C GLU A 64 -20.33 5.66 2.39
N SER A 65 -21.07 6.01 1.33
CA SER A 65 -22.46 5.60 1.16
C SER A 65 -22.64 4.09 1.00
N ARG A 66 -21.55 3.37 0.67
CA ARG A 66 -21.53 1.91 0.53
C ARG A 66 -21.50 1.16 1.85
N GLY A 67 -21.32 1.85 2.98
CA GLY A 67 -21.31 1.25 4.32
C GLY A 67 -20.12 0.33 4.62
N VAL A 68 -19.07 0.37 3.79
CA VAL A 68 -17.84 -0.41 4.00
C VAL A 68 -16.82 0.45 4.73
N PRO A 69 -16.16 -0.04 5.79
CA PRO A 69 -15.11 0.72 6.46
C PRO A 69 -13.93 0.97 5.53
N PHE A 70 -13.37 2.18 5.55
CA PHE A 70 -12.26 2.58 4.69
C PHE A 70 -11.07 1.62 4.77
N LYS A 71 -10.68 1.17 5.98
CA LYS A 71 -9.61 0.18 6.18
C LYS A 71 -9.83 -1.12 5.41
N GLY A 72 -11.07 -1.59 5.32
CA GLY A 72 -11.42 -2.80 4.57
C GLY A 72 -11.31 -2.58 3.05
N PHE A 73 -11.78 -1.42 2.58
CA PHE A 73 -11.68 -1.03 1.17
C PHE A 73 -10.21 -0.84 0.73
N ALA A 74 -9.46 -0.07 1.51
CA ALA A 74 -8.07 0.29 1.23
C ALA A 74 -7.11 -0.90 1.29
N TYR A 75 -7.40 -1.92 2.11
CA TYR A 75 -6.56 -3.11 2.25
C TYR A 75 -6.20 -3.74 0.90
N SER A 76 -7.20 -3.90 0.02
CA SER A 76 -7.00 -4.53 -1.30
C SER A 76 -6.05 -3.73 -2.19
N ARG A 77 -6.18 -2.40 -2.19
CA ARG A 77 -5.37 -1.48 -3.01
C ARG A 77 -3.94 -1.35 -2.49
N ILE A 78 -3.78 -1.15 -1.18
CA ILE A 78 -2.46 -1.08 -0.53
C ILE A 78 -1.69 -2.38 -0.78
N ARG A 79 -2.33 -3.53 -0.53
CA ARG A 79 -1.71 -4.84 -0.75
C ARG A 79 -1.35 -5.07 -2.22
N GLY A 80 -2.23 -4.68 -3.15
CA GLY A 80 -1.96 -4.77 -4.59
C GLY A 80 -0.73 -3.98 -4.99
N ALA A 81 -0.66 -2.71 -4.57
CA ALA A 81 0.47 -1.84 -4.90
C ALA A 81 1.81 -2.35 -4.35
N ILE A 82 1.84 -2.85 -3.11
CA ILE A 82 3.05 -3.45 -2.52
C ILE A 82 3.45 -4.72 -3.29
N LEU A 83 2.50 -5.59 -3.62
CA LEU A 83 2.79 -6.82 -4.37
C LEU A 83 3.28 -6.54 -5.79
N ASP A 84 2.74 -5.53 -6.45
CA ASP A 84 3.17 -5.12 -7.78
C ASP A 84 4.60 -4.57 -7.74
N GLU A 85 4.93 -3.80 -6.71
CA GLU A 85 6.29 -3.29 -6.50
C GLU A 85 7.28 -4.42 -6.14
N LEU A 86 6.86 -5.38 -5.33
CA LEU A 86 7.63 -6.59 -5.07
C LEU A 86 7.92 -7.38 -6.35
N ARG A 87 6.94 -7.53 -7.25
CA ARG A 87 7.15 -8.24 -8.53
C ARG A 87 8.11 -7.51 -9.46
N ARG A 88 8.10 -6.17 -9.46
CA ARG A 88 9.04 -5.35 -10.24
C ARG A 88 10.49 -5.54 -9.76
N ASN A 89 10.69 -5.53 -8.44
CA ASN A 89 12.03 -5.66 -7.85
C ASN A 89 12.49 -7.12 -7.68
N CYS A 90 11.56 -8.07 -7.67
CA CYS A 90 11.85 -9.49 -7.64
C CYS A 90 10.78 -10.30 -8.42
N PRO A 91 11.09 -10.74 -9.66
CA PRO A 91 10.14 -11.52 -10.46
C PRO A 91 9.98 -12.98 -9.97
N LEU A 92 10.79 -13.42 -9.00
CA LEU A 92 10.75 -14.78 -8.46
C LEU A 92 9.58 -14.94 -7.49
N SER A 93 8.94 -16.12 -7.50
CA SER A 93 7.82 -16.40 -6.60
C SER A 93 8.26 -16.43 -5.13
N GLN A 94 7.37 -16.02 -4.22
CA GLN A 94 7.59 -16.05 -2.76
C GLN A 94 8.02 -17.43 -2.26
N GLN A 95 7.50 -18.51 -2.86
CA GLN A 95 7.90 -19.89 -2.53
C GLN A 95 9.36 -20.15 -2.86
N MET A 96 9.86 -19.64 -4.00
CA MET A 96 11.25 -19.80 -4.42
C MET A 96 12.20 -18.95 -3.57
N LEU A 97 11.80 -17.74 -3.18
CA LEU A 97 12.60 -16.90 -2.27
C LEU A 97 12.79 -17.59 -0.91
N ARG A 98 11.75 -18.25 -0.41
CA ARG A 98 11.81 -19.02 0.83
C ARG A 98 12.79 -20.20 0.71
N GLN A 99 12.82 -20.89 -0.43
CA GLN A 99 13.81 -21.94 -0.70
C GLN A 99 15.24 -21.39 -0.75
N ILE A 100 15.47 -20.25 -1.41
CA ILE A 100 16.79 -19.61 -1.46
C ILE A 100 17.25 -19.21 -0.05
N ALA A 101 16.36 -18.63 0.77
CA ALA A 101 16.69 -18.27 2.16
C ALA A 101 17.11 -19.48 3.00
N VAL A 102 16.43 -20.63 2.84
CA VAL A 102 16.79 -21.89 3.51
C VAL A 102 18.15 -22.40 3.05
N VAL A 103 18.44 -22.35 1.75
CA VAL A 103 19.74 -22.80 1.22
C VAL A 103 20.87 -21.90 1.71
N ARG A 104 20.65 -20.57 1.81
CA ARG A 104 21.66 -19.62 2.30
C ARG A 104 21.95 -19.79 3.78
N THR A 105 20.92 -19.98 4.60
CA THR A 105 21.08 -20.22 6.05
C THR A 105 21.71 -21.58 6.36
N ALA A 106 21.57 -22.57 5.48
CA ALA A 106 22.23 -23.87 5.61
C ALA A 106 23.69 -23.88 5.12
N ALA A 107 24.13 -22.83 4.43
CA ALA A 107 25.49 -22.67 3.92
C ALA A 107 26.39 -21.82 4.84
N GLU A 108 25.80 -21.20 5.88
CA GLU A 108 26.50 -20.55 7.01
C GLU A 108 26.70 -21.53 8.16
#